data_AF-A0A3G5U6J2-F1
#
_entry.id   AF-A0A3G5U6J2-F1
#
_cell.length_a   1.000
_cell.length_b   1.000
_cell.length_c   1.000
_cell.angle_alpha   90.00
_cell.angle_beta   90.00
_cell.angle_gamma   90.00
#
_symmetry.space_group_name_H-M   'P 1'
#
loop_
_entity.id
_entity.type
_entity.pdbx_description
1 polymer ?
#
loop_
_entity_poly.entity_id
_entity_poly.type
_entity_poly.pdbx_seq_one_letter_code
_entity_poly.pdbx_strand_id
1 'polypeptide(L)'
;MKKLRMLSGLCVAGMLMVTGFAGCSNETKSSTNQQESQKERDIKEADKAAMEYVRAYIEMDSNKINDLSYKKYDLGKDEIMHPGASKGMKERYDLYRYDLKESESEYYYRVKYFDPVENAQMGIKLKMIKDKKDGKWKNYEWNWDGHNSLDSIVGSIEPVHVHKWGQKE
;
A
#
# COMPACT_ATOMS: atom_id res chain seq x y z
N MET A 1 21.74 -83.67 -4.91
CA MET A 1 20.41 -83.62 -5.57
C MET A 1 20.46 -82.59 -6.69
N LYS A 2 19.95 -82.97 -7.88
CA LYS A 2 19.45 -82.21 -9.05
C LYS A 2 19.95 -80.75 -9.23
N LYS A 3 20.72 -80.45 -10.30
CA LYS A 3 20.29 -79.97 -11.65
C LYS A 3 19.69 -78.55 -11.58
N LEU A 4 19.92 -77.56 -12.43
CA LEU A 4 20.51 -77.37 -13.77
C LEU A 4 20.68 -75.82 -13.87
N ARG A 5 21.75 -75.28 -14.47
CA ARG A 5 21.77 -74.61 -15.80
C ARG A 5 20.79 -73.43 -15.96
N MET A 6 21.06 -72.34 -16.66
CA MET A 6 22.17 -71.82 -17.47
C MET A 6 21.53 -70.59 -18.17
N LEU A 7 22.37 -69.60 -18.52
CA LEU A 7 22.29 -68.79 -19.76
C LEU A 7 21.00 -67.97 -20.01
N SER A 8 21.02 -66.84 -20.69
CA SER A 8 22.05 -66.04 -21.33
C SER A 8 21.32 -64.91 -22.03
N GLY A 9 21.98 -63.76 -22.11
CA GLY A 9 21.94 -62.92 -23.30
C GLY A 9 20.63 -62.17 -23.55
N LEU A 10 20.61 -61.16 -24.38
CA LEU A 10 21.67 -60.52 -25.15
C LEU A 10 21.15 -59.10 -25.44
N CYS A 11 22.11 -58.21 -25.66
CA CYS A 11 21.94 -56.85 -26.18
C CYS A 11 20.89 -56.75 -27.29
N VAL A 12 20.09 -55.68 -27.29
CA VAL A 12 19.70 -55.00 -28.52
C VAL A 12 19.69 -53.49 -28.27
N ALA A 13 20.69 -52.83 -28.83
CA ALA A 13 20.65 -51.41 -29.14
C ALA A 13 19.66 -51.17 -30.29
N GLY A 14 18.90 -50.08 -30.25
CA GLY A 14 18.03 -49.73 -31.37
C GLY A 14 17.27 -48.41 -31.21
N MET A 15 17.79 -47.38 -31.89
CA MET A 15 17.08 -46.27 -32.57
C MET A 15 16.36 -45.22 -31.68
N LEU A 16 16.82 -43.96 -31.66
CA LEU A 16 16.51 -42.89 -32.62
C LEU A 16 15.00 -42.80 -32.95
N MET A 17 14.32 -41.75 -32.48
CA MET A 17 13.97 -40.58 -33.31
C MET A 17 13.21 -39.52 -32.49
N VAL A 18 13.58 -38.27 -32.74
CA VAL A 18 12.84 -37.07 -32.35
C VAL A 18 11.48 -37.07 -33.06
N THR A 19 10.39 -36.98 -32.31
CA THR A 19 9.10 -36.52 -32.82
C THR A 19 8.56 -35.45 -31.87
N GLY A 20 8.58 -34.21 -32.35
CA GLY A 20 7.77 -33.16 -31.77
C GLY A 20 6.29 -33.43 -32.08
N PHE A 21 5.47 -33.38 -31.04
CA PHE A 21 4.06 -32.97 -31.09
C PHE A 21 3.94 -31.94 -29.96
N ALA A 22 3.74 -30.67 -30.31
CA ALA A 22 2.44 -30.04 -30.46
C ALA A 22 1.74 -29.87 -29.11
N GLY A 23 1.36 -28.61 -28.83
CA GLY A 23 1.00 -28.12 -27.51
C GLY A 23 -0.07 -28.92 -26.78
N CYS A 24 0.17 -29.12 -25.49
CA CYS A 24 -0.92 -29.25 -24.53
C CYS A 24 -1.23 -27.86 -24.00
N SER A 25 -2.16 -27.22 -24.69
CA SER A 25 -3.09 -26.25 -24.12
C SER A 25 -3.74 -26.87 -22.89
N ASN A 26 -3.20 -26.61 -21.70
CA ASN A 26 -4.01 -26.71 -20.50
C ASN A 26 -4.73 -25.37 -20.37
N GLU A 27 -5.88 -25.29 -21.04
CA GLU A 27 -6.98 -24.44 -20.61
C GLU A 27 -7.37 -24.83 -19.18
N THR A 28 -6.59 -24.31 -18.24
CA THR A 28 -7.00 -24.28 -16.85
C THR A 28 -7.96 -23.12 -16.76
N LYS A 29 -9.24 -23.47 -16.82
CA LYS A 29 -10.41 -22.64 -16.54
C LYS A 29 -10.03 -21.46 -15.65
N SER A 30 -10.10 -20.28 -16.25
CA SER A 30 -10.05 -18.96 -15.62
C SER A 30 -10.99 -18.93 -14.42
N SER A 31 -10.46 -19.20 -13.23
CA SER A 31 -11.04 -18.70 -11.99
C SER A 31 -10.56 -17.26 -11.84
N THR A 32 -11.50 -16.35 -12.03
CA THR A 32 -11.37 -14.92 -11.80
C THR A 32 -11.08 -14.62 -10.33
N ASN A 33 -9.84 -14.82 -9.91
CA ASN A 33 -9.25 -14.20 -8.73
C ASN A 33 -7.92 -13.61 -9.21
N GLN A 34 -7.98 -12.40 -9.79
CA GLN A 34 -6.78 -11.59 -9.99
C GLN A 34 -6.14 -11.42 -8.61
N GLN A 35 -5.06 -12.15 -8.36
CA GLN A 35 -4.25 -11.97 -7.18
C GLN A 35 -3.72 -10.54 -7.24
N GLU A 36 -4.19 -9.70 -6.32
CA GLU A 36 -3.77 -8.31 -6.21
C GLU A 36 -2.24 -8.23 -6.20
N SER A 37 -1.67 -7.28 -6.94
CA SER A 37 -0.23 -7.10 -6.97
C SER A 37 0.29 -6.58 -5.61
N GLN A 38 1.58 -6.79 -5.31
CA GLN A 38 2.18 -6.20 -4.10
C GLN A 38 2.06 -4.66 -4.11
N LYS A 39 2.16 -4.06 -5.30
CA LYS A 39 2.02 -2.62 -5.49
C LYS A 39 0.63 -2.12 -5.09
N GLU A 40 -0.43 -2.79 -5.54
CA GLU A 40 -1.81 -2.41 -5.19
C GLU A 40 -2.08 -2.54 -3.68
N ARG A 41 -1.57 -3.61 -3.05
CA ARG A 41 -1.63 -3.76 -1.59
C ARG A 41 -0.92 -2.61 -0.86
N ASP A 42 0.30 -2.32 -1.29
CA ASP A 42 1.11 -1.24 -0.72
C ASP A 42 0.42 0.12 -0.84
N ILE A 43 -0.22 0.39 -1.98
CA ILE A 43 -1.02 1.58 -2.21
C ILE A 43 -2.19 1.67 -1.22
N LYS A 44 -2.99 0.60 -1.09
CA LYS A 44 -4.15 0.59 -0.18
C LYS A 44 -3.73 0.77 1.28
N GLU A 45 -2.62 0.16 1.68
CA GLU A 45 -2.07 0.31 3.02
C GLU A 45 -1.59 1.75 3.28
N ALA A 46 -0.94 2.38 2.29
CA ALA A 46 -0.52 3.78 2.38
C ALA A 46 -1.72 4.75 2.46
N ASP A 47 -2.74 4.55 1.61
CA ASP A 47 -3.97 5.36 1.61
C ASP A 47 -4.69 5.28 2.96
N LYS A 48 -4.77 4.06 3.52
CA LYS A 48 -5.33 3.84 4.86
C LYS A 48 -4.53 4.56 5.93
N ALA A 49 -3.20 4.42 5.93
CA ALA A 49 -2.33 5.06 6.91
C ALA A 49 -2.40 6.60 6.83
N ALA A 50 -2.52 7.16 5.63
CA ALA A 50 -2.72 8.61 5.43
C ALA A 50 -4.01 9.09 6.12
N MET A 51 -5.11 8.36 5.96
CA MET A 51 -6.38 8.71 6.61
C MET A 51 -6.40 8.39 8.10
N GLU A 52 -5.68 7.38 8.58
CA GLU A 52 -5.47 7.16 10.02
C GLU A 52 -4.71 8.33 10.65
N TYR A 53 -3.72 8.89 9.96
CA TYR A 53 -2.99 10.07 10.42
C TYR A 53 -3.92 11.29 10.53
N VAL A 54 -4.75 11.55 9.51
CA VAL A 54 -5.73 12.65 9.54
C VAL A 54 -6.69 12.52 10.72
N ARG A 55 -7.19 11.30 10.99
CA ARG A 55 -8.09 11.05 12.13
C ARG A 55 -7.39 11.28 13.47
N ALA A 56 -6.15 10.80 13.61
CA ALA A 56 -5.35 11.04 14.81
C ALA A 56 -5.07 12.53 15.02
N TYR A 57 -4.87 13.28 13.93
CA TYR A 57 -4.70 14.73 13.95
C TYR A 57 -5.97 15.46 14.42
N ILE A 58 -7.16 15.10 13.92
CA ILE A 58 -8.44 15.66 14.40
C ILE A 58 -8.63 15.42 15.90
N GLU A 59 -8.26 14.23 16.39
CA GLU A 59 -8.40 13.91 17.81
C GLU A 59 -7.30 14.51 18.69
N MET A 60 -6.25 15.06 18.07
CA MET A 60 -4.99 15.43 18.70
C MET A 60 -4.49 14.29 19.62
N ASP A 61 -4.52 13.06 19.10
CA ASP A 61 -3.99 11.87 19.76
C ASP A 61 -2.47 11.82 19.56
N SER A 62 -1.73 12.44 20.48
CA SER A 62 -0.28 12.59 20.42
C SER A 62 0.45 11.26 20.25
N ASN A 63 -0.01 10.20 20.92
CA ASN A 63 0.57 8.86 20.81
C ASN A 63 0.36 8.29 19.41
N LYS A 64 -0.87 8.33 18.90
CA LYS A 64 -1.18 7.79 17.58
C LYS A 64 -0.51 8.58 16.46
N ILE A 65 -0.43 9.91 16.60
CA ILE A 65 0.34 10.76 15.68
C ILE A 65 1.80 10.31 15.67
N ASN A 66 2.42 10.08 16.83
CA ASN A 66 3.82 9.63 16.91
C ASN A 66 4.03 8.21 16.36
N ASP A 67 3.09 7.29 16.56
CA ASP A 67 3.15 5.94 15.99
C ASP A 67 3.05 5.94 14.46
N LEU A 68 2.28 6.89 13.91
CA LEU A 68 2.10 7.09 12.47
C LEU A 68 3.12 8.06 11.87
N SER A 69 4.03 8.63 12.67
CA SER A 69 5.08 9.53 12.20
C SER A 69 6.41 8.80 12.07
N TYR A 70 7.16 9.12 11.02
CA TYR A 70 8.48 8.52 10.80
C TYR A 70 9.48 8.94 11.89
N LYS A 71 9.38 10.20 12.33
CA LYS A 71 10.07 10.74 13.51
C LYS A 71 9.06 10.98 14.62
N LYS A 72 9.48 10.78 15.87
CA LYS A 72 8.68 11.13 17.03
C LYS A 72 8.91 12.59 17.39
N TYR A 73 7.84 13.26 17.78
CA TYR A 73 7.86 14.64 18.27
C TYR A 73 7.40 14.68 19.72
N ASP A 74 7.90 15.65 20.47
CA ASP A 74 7.31 16.03 21.74
C ASP A 74 6.06 16.88 21.44
N LEU A 75 4.90 16.21 21.49
CA LEU A 75 3.59 16.84 21.29
C LEU A 75 2.95 17.23 22.64
N GLY A 76 3.75 17.27 23.71
CA GLY A 76 3.28 17.52 25.06
C GLY A 76 2.79 16.26 25.74
N LYS A 77 1.73 16.41 26.56
CA LYS A 77 1.20 15.30 27.36
C LYS A 77 0.68 14.18 26.48
N ASP A 78 0.88 12.96 26.96
CA ASP A 78 0.25 11.76 26.42
C ASP A 78 -1.24 11.74 26.78
N GLU A 79 -2.03 12.52 26.04
CA GLU A 79 -3.47 12.68 26.19
C GLU A 79 -4.11 12.80 24.79
N ILE A 80 -5.37 12.37 24.67
CA ILE A 80 -6.20 12.60 23.49
C ILE A 80 -7.06 13.83 23.77
N MET A 81 -6.86 14.93 23.05
CA MET A 81 -7.55 16.19 23.34
C MET A 81 -9.04 16.18 22.94
N HIS A 82 -9.36 15.52 21.82
CA HIS A 82 -10.70 15.48 21.24
C HIS A 82 -11.15 14.03 20.98
N PRO A 83 -11.32 13.21 22.02
CA PRO A 83 -11.54 11.77 21.87
C PRO A 83 -12.81 11.47 21.05
N GLY A 84 -12.64 10.73 19.95
CA GLY A 84 -13.73 10.34 19.06
C GLY A 84 -14.26 11.43 18.14
N ALA A 85 -13.67 12.63 18.13
CA ALA A 85 -14.09 13.72 17.25
C ALA A 85 -14.00 13.33 15.76
N SER A 86 -13.01 12.49 15.39
CA SER A 86 -12.85 12.04 14.00
C SER A 86 -14.07 11.31 13.43
N LYS A 87 -14.92 10.70 14.29
CA LYS A 87 -16.18 10.07 13.85
C LYS A 87 -17.14 11.07 13.21
N GLY A 88 -17.08 12.33 13.64
CA GLY A 88 -17.88 13.41 13.06
C GLY A 88 -17.53 13.69 11.60
N MET A 89 -16.30 13.39 11.15
CA MET A 89 -15.87 13.61 9.77
C MET A 89 -16.68 12.76 8.80
N LYS A 90 -17.04 11.52 9.19
CA LYS A 90 -17.69 10.52 8.32
C LYS A 90 -16.87 10.36 7.02
N GLU A 91 -17.52 10.42 5.86
CA GLU A 91 -16.91 10.37 4.52
C GLU A 91 -16.74 11.77 3.92
N ARG A 92 -16.70 12.82 4.75
CA ARG A 92 -16.56 14.22 4.27
C ARG A 92 -15.10 14.58 4.06
N TYR A 93 -14.44 13.88 3.15
CA TYR A 93 -13.06 14.15 2.76
C TYR A 93 -12.78 13.82 1.30
N ASP A 94 -11.81 14.52 0.71
CA ASP A 94 -11.20 14.17 -0.56
C ASP A 94 -9.76 13.72 -0.29
N LEU A 95 -9.39 12.54 -0.81
CA LEU A 95 -8.04 12.00 -0.74
C LEU A 95 -7.41 12.01 -2.13
N TYR A 96 -6.41 12.86 -2.33
CA TYR A 96 -5.63 12.93 -3.56
C TYR A 96 -4.25 12.33 -3.32
N ARG A 97 -3.86 11.33 -4.12
CA ARG A 97 -2.53 10.70 -4.09
C ARG A 97 -1.75 11.10 -5.35
N TYR A 98 -0.48 11.46 -5.17
CA TYR A 98 0.45 11.71 -6.25
C TYR A 98 1.45 10.56 -6.30
N ASP A 99 1.41 9.81 -7.40
CA ASP A 99 2.28 8.67 -7.64
C ASP A 99 3.55 9.17 -8.35
N LEU A 100 4.62 9.37 -7.60
CA LEU A 100 5.94 9.67 -8.19
C LEU A 100 6.54 8.38 -8.81
N LYS A 101 7.56 8.53 -9.67
CA LYS A 101 8.15 7.40 -10.41
C LYS A 101 8.60 6.27 -9.47
N GLU A 102 8.45 5.03 -9.96
CA GLU A 102 8.37 3.73 -9.27
C GLU A 102 9.57 3.28 -8.39
N SER A 103 10.56 4.12 -8.10
CA SER A 103 11.77 3.68 -7.38
C SER A 103 11.68 3.79 -5.85
N GLU A 104 10.66 4.44 -5.29
CA GLU A 104 10.62 4.73 -3.86
C GLU A 104 9.31 4.28 -3.21
N SER A 105 9.40 3.61 -2.06
CA SER A 105 8.26 3.22 -1.22
C SER A 105 7.68 4.43 -0.51
N GLU A 106 7.31 5.45 -1.28
CA GLU A 106 6.75 6.70 -0.80
C GLU A 106 5.61 7.21 -1.68
N TYR A 107 4.62 7.80 -1.02
CA TYR A 107 3.46 8.40 -1.66
C TYR A 107 3.21 9.78 -1.07
N TYR A 108 2.70 10.65 -1.93
CA TYR A 108 2.48 12.05 -1.65
C TYR A 108 0.98 12.29 -1.64
N TYR A 109 0.46 13.00 -0.65
CA TYR A 109 -0.97 13.19 -0.52
C TYR A 109 -1.35 14.65 -0.27
N ARG A 110 -2.51 15.01 -0.80
CA ARG A 110 -3.29 16.17 -0.38
C ARG A 110 -4.63 15.64 0.12
N VAL A 111 -4.97 15.92 1.37
CA VAL A 111 -6.26 15.58 1.96
C VAL A 111 -7.01 16.89 2.21
N LYS A 112 -8.25 16.96 1.74
CA LYS A 112 -9.19 18.01 2.14
C LYS A 112 -10.29 17.34 2.95
N TYR A 113 -10.59 17.80 4.16
CA TYR A 113 -11.54 17.11 5.03
C TYR A 113 -12.35 18.09 5.85
N PHE A 114 -13.56 17.71 6.24
CA PHE A 114 -14.29 18.44 7.25
C PHE A 114 -13.77 18.08 8.64
N ASP A 115 -13.28 19.08 9.37
CA ASP A 115 -12.86 18.93 10.76
C ASP A 115 -14.06 19.19 11.70
N PRO A 116 -14.50 18.20 12.48
CA PRO A 116 -15.62 18.36 13.41
C PRO A 116 -15.33 19.23 14.63
N VAL A 117 -14.06 19.40 15.00
CA VAL A 117 -13.65 20.25 16.12
C VAL A 117 -13.72 21.71 15.69
N GLU A 118 -13.16 22.03 14.52
CA GLU A 118 -13.17 23.39 13.96
C GLU A 118 -14.50 23.75 13.27
N ASN A 119 -15.36 22.76 13.02
CA ASN A 119 -16.59 22.89 12.24
C ASN A 119 -16.34 23.55 10.86
N ALA A 120 -15.22 23.20 10.23
CA ALA A 120 -14.74 23.83 9.00
C ALA A 120 -14.08 22.81 8.06
N GLN A 121 -13.90 23.21 6.79
CA GLN A 121 -13.08 22.43 5.87
C GLN A 121 -11.61 22.77 6.06
N MET A 122 -10.81 21.75 6.31
CA MET A 122 -9.38 21.81 6.53
C MET A 122 -8.62 21.08 5.41
N GLY A 123 -7.31 21.28 5.36
CA GLY A 123 -6.43 20.61 4.41
C GLY A 123 -5.10 20.23 5.05
N ILE A 124 -4.60 19.05 4.69
CA ILE A 124 -3.32 18.53 5.19
C ILE A 124 -2.56 17.84 4.04
N LYS A 125 -1.24 18.00 4.02
CA LYS A 125 -0.35 17.44 2.99
C LYS A 125 0.54 16.38 3.64
N LEU A 126 0.63 15.17 3.08
CA LEU A 126 1.35 14.06 3.72
C LEU A 126 2.38 13.47 2.78
N LYS A 127 3.50 13.02 3.34
CA LYS A 127 4.47 12.15 2.68
C LYS A 127 4.47 10.83 3.41
N MET A 128 3.82 9.82 2.86
CA MET A 128 3.80 8.49 3.46
C MET A 128 5.00 7.70 2.95
N ILE A 129 5.84 7.20 3.86
CA ILE A 129 6.98 6.33 3.52
C ILE A 129 6.80 5.00 4.24
N LYS A 130 7.11 3.90 3.56
CA LYS A 130 7.18 2.58 4.20
C LYS A 130 8.47 2.46 5.00
N ASP A 131 8.35 2.46 6.32
CA ASP A 131 9.50 2.32 7.22
C ASP A 131 10.08 0.90 7.08
N LYS A 132 11.36 0.81 6.69
CA LYS A 132 12.04 -0.47 6.50
C LYS A 132 12.24 -1.25 7.81
N LYS A 133 12.13 -0.58 8.97
CA LYS A 133 12.32 -1.22 10.28
C LYS A 133 11.14 -2.08 10.69
N ASP A 134 9.92 -1.60 10.47
CA ASP A 134 8.69 -2.28 10.91
C ASP A 134 7.69 -2.55 9.78
N GLY A 135 8.02 -2.15 8.54
CA GLY A 135 7.20 -2.35 7.35
C GLY A 135 5.95 -1.47 7.29
N LYS A 136 5.76 -0.53 8.23
CA LYS A 136 4.55 0.29 8.33
C LYS A 136 4.69 1.59 7.53
N TRP A 137 3.57 2.07 7.00
CA TRP A 137 3.48 3.37 6.35
C TRP A 137 3.40 4.48 7.40
N LYS A 138 4.28 5.48 7.29
CA LYS A 138 4.39 6.59 8.25
C LYS A 138 4.53 7.92 7.54
N ASN A 139 3.98 8.98 8.13
CA ASN A 139 4.14 10.34 7.64
C ASN A 139 5.56 10.86 7.93
N TYR A 140 6.28 11.27 6.89
CA TYR A 140 7.63 11.79 6.96
C TYR A 140 7.60 13.31 7.06
N GLU A 141 7.52 13.83 8.30
CA GLU A 141 7.85 15.21 8.74
C GLU A 141 7.34 16.39 7.89
N TRP A 142 6.41 16.18 6.96
CA TRP A 142 6.12 17.23 5.98
C TRP A 142 5.25 18.35 6.56
N ASN A 143 4.28 18.02 7.40
CA ASN A 143 3.35 19.04 7.91
C ASN A 143 4.00 20.13 8.80
N TRP A 144 5.25 19.96 9.22
CA TRP A 144 5.86 20.77 10.27
C TRP A 144 7.07 21.57 9.81
N ASP A 145 7.65 21.22 8.66
CA ASP A 145 8.80 21.93 8.11
C ASP A 145 8.35 22.86 6.97
N GLY A 146 8.37 24.17 7.26
CA GLY A 146 7.98 25.24 6.32
C GLY A 146 8.83 25.30 5.04
N HIS A 147 9.87 24.48 4.93
CA HIS A 147 10.71 24.35 3.74
C HIS A 147 10.21 23.35 2.71
N ASN A 148 9.19 22.55 3.02
CA ASN A 148 8.74 21.50 2.12
C ASN A 148 7.44 21.89 1.39
N SER A 149 7.47 21.95 0.06
CA SER A 149 6.32 22.28 -0.79
C SER A 149 5.87 21.07 -1.61
N LEU A 150 4.69 20.53 -1.33
CA LEU A 150 4.09 19.45 -2.13
C LEU A 150 4.09 19.79 -3.61
N ASP A 151 3.66 21.01 -3.93
CA ASP A 151 3.50 21.46 -5.31
C ASP A 151 4.87 21.57 -6.04
N SER A 152 5.94 21.88 -5.30
CA SER A 152 7.31 21.87 -5.85
C SER A 152 7.86 20.46 -6.08
N ILE A 153 7.44 19.47 -5.29
CA ILE A 153 7.91 18.08 -5.42
C ILE A 153 7.13 17.33 -6.52
N VAL A 154 5.80 17.46 -6.53
CA VAL A 154 4.96 16.75 -7.50
C VAL A 154 4.95 17.44 -8.87
N GLY A 155 5.33 18.72 -8.93
CA GLY A 155 5.39 19.47 -10.19
C GLY A 155 4.04 19.48 -10.90
N SER A 156 4.01 19.00 -12.14
CA SER A 156 2.80 18.93 -12.98
C SER A 156 2.11 17.55 -12.95
N ILE A 157 2.42 16.69 -11.97
CA ILE A 157 1.79 15.39 -11.86
C ILE A 157 0.34 15.56 -11.41
N GLU A 158 -0.58 15.01 -12.21
CA GLU A 158 -1.99 14.94 -11.86
C GLU A 158 -2.21 13.87 -10.77
N PRO A 159 -2.92 14.19 -9.69
CA PRO A 159 -3.18 13.21 -8.63
C PRO A 159 -4.26 12.21 -9.03
N VAL A 160 -4.16 11.02 -8.46
CA VAL A 160 -5.27 10.07 -8.36
C VAL A 160 -6.22 10.54 -7.27
N HIS A 161 -7.50 10.75 -7.61
CA HIS A 161 -8.55 11.09 -6.64
C HIS A 161 -9.10 9.80 -6.02
N VAL A 162 -8.42 9.32 -4.97
CA VAL A 162 -8.67 8.02 -4.32
C VAL A 162 -10.05 7.94 -3.68
N HIS A 163 -10.46 9.01 -3.00
CA HIS A 163 -11.79 9.14 -2.41
C HIS A 163 -12.33 10.53 -2.69
N LYS A 164 -13.58 10.61 -3.13
CA LYS A 164 -14.24 11.87 -3.48
C LYS A 164 -15.48 12.09 -2.62
N TRP A 165 -15.46 13.19 -1.87
CA TRP A 165 -16.61 13.55 -1.06
C TRP A 165 -17.81 13.92 -1.94
N GLY A 166 -18.98 13.38 -1.58
CA GLY A 166 -20.26 13.72 -2.22
C GLY A 166 -20.55 12.94 -3.50
N GLN A 167 -19.65 12.04 -3.91
CA GLN A 167 -19.98 10.99 -4.85
C GLN A 167 -20.31 9.72 -4.08
N LYS A 168 -21.39 9.03 -4.48
CA LYS A 168 -21.64 7.66 -4.04
C LYS A 168 -20.63 6.77 -4.76
N GLU A 169 -19.94 5.91 -4.01
CA GLU A 169 -19.13 4.82 -4.55
C GLU A 169 -19.97 3.89 -5.44
#